data_AF-A0A6P0XGW1-F1
#
_entry.id   AF-A0A6P0XGW1-F1
#
_cell.length_a   1.000
_cell.length_b   1.000
_cell.length_c   1.000
_cell.angle_alpha   90.00
_cell.angle_beta   90.00
_cell.angle_gamma   90.00
#
_symmetry.space_group_name_H-M   'P 1'
#
loop_
_entity.id
_entity.type
_entity.pdbx_description
1 polymer ?
#
loop_
_entity_poly.entity_id
_entity_poly.type
_entity_poly.pdbx_seq_one_letter_code
_entity_poly.pdbx_strand_id
1 'polypeptide(L)'
;LEPYRQRLKGKRVVLYTGGVKSWSIISAAQDLGMDVVATSTKKSTEEDKAKIKELLGKDGILLEKGNAEILLKVIADTKADMLIAGGRNQYTALKARIPFLHINQERHHPYAGYHGTIEMAKELDEALHSPVWEQVRQPVPWLGECQIDDVSEIETLPSLGNIPPATVSFPKKSLSTNPLKLSQPLGASLAYLGIKGMMPLFHGTQGCTAFAKVLLVNHFHEAIPLSTTAMTEVTTILGGEDNIETAILNQIEKSKPEVIGLLSTGLTETRGDDVERILKKFREEHPELDELPILNVSSPDYKGSAQDGFAATVERIVAYDYGEAIPTEKPFVTVLAGSSLAPGDVQEVRDIVESFGLTPIVIPDLSQSLDGHLVDDSYSATSSGGTTIEELRNLSQSSFTLVIGESLRNAANILQEKFGTQYQVFPRLTGLGAVDSFILKLSQLVVSRTDPHLDKGCEVPQKYQRQRRQLQDAMLDTHFYFGHKQISIALEPDLLWATSWFLREMGADIHAAVTTTRSPLLEKLPTENVIIGDLGDLEEVATGSDLLITNSHGKLISEKLGLALYRMGMPIHDRLGNGQRCNVGYRGTMNLLFDIGNIFLEQEESKIHTNDYSLLSLR
;
A
#
# COMPACT_ATOMS: atom_id res chain seq x y z
N LEU A 1 12.00 16.19 -30.39
CA LEU A 1 12.98 16.53 -29.34
C LEU A 1 12.60 17.77 -28.54
N GLU A 2 11.91 18.77 -29.13
CA GLU A 2 11.61 20.05 -28.46
C GLU A 2 10.99 19.95 -27.04
N PRO A 3 10.01 19.06 -26.76
CA PRO A 3 9.49 18.92 -25.39
C PRO A 3 10.56 18.50 -24.37
N TYR A 4 11.43 17.57 -24.74
CA TYR A 4 12.54 17.11 -23.88
C TYR A 4 13.64 18.17 -23.76
N ARG A 5 13.94 18.88 -24.86
CA ARG A 5 14.92 19.96 -24.84
C ARG A 5 14.56 21.03 -23.81
N GLN A 6 13.28 21.40 -23.67
CA GLN A 6 12.86 22.38 -22.67
C GLN A 6 13.17 21.96 -21.22
N ARG A 7 13.10 20.65 -20.93
CA ARG A 7 13.34 20.07 -19.60
C ARG A 7 14.82 19.77 -19.34
N LEU A 8 15.57 19.40 -20.38
CA LEU A 8 16.97 18.98 -20.29
C LEU A 8 17.97 20.14 -20.49
N LYS A 9 17.53 21.29 -21.00
CA LYS A 9 18.40 22.43 -21.31
C LYS A 9 19.19 22.89 -20.08
N GLY A 10 20.51 23.04 -20.25
CA GLY A 10 21.44 23.49 -19.21
C GLY A 10 21.80 22.44 -18.17
N LYS A 11 21.30 21.21 -18.30
CA LYS A 11 21.73 20.09 -17.44
C LYS A 11 23.14 19.67 -17.80
N ARG A 12 23.97 19.47 -16.78
CA ARG A 12 25.40 19.18 -16.91
C ARG A 12 25.64 17.69 -16.75
N VAL A 13 26.34 17.06 -17.69
CA VAL A 13 26.54 15.60 -17.69
C VAL A 13 28.00 15.20 -17.77
N VAL A 14 28.36 14.16 -17.03
CA VAL A 14 29.65 13.47 -17.17
C VAL A 14 29.44 12.25 -18.04
N LEU A 15 30.21 12.13 -19.12
CA LEU A 15 30.14 11.00 -20.04
C LEU A 15 31.35 10.07 -19.84
N TYR A 16 31.12 8.86 -19.33
CA TYR A 16 32.17 7.87 -19.19
C TYR A 16 31.97 6.68 -20.14
N THR A 17 32.33 6.92 -21.40
CA THR A 17 32.41 5.92 -22.47
C THR A 17 33.68 6.11 -23.29
N GLY A 18 33.96 5.21 -24.23
CA GLY A 18 35.15 5.32 -25.07
C GLY A 18 34.86 5.00 -26.53
N GLY A 19 35.77 5.43 -27.41
CA GLY A 19 35.65 5.25 -28.85
C GLY A 19 34.61 6.18 -29.47
N VAL A 20 34.07 5.77 -30.63
CA VAL A 20 33.13 6.52 -31.46
C VAL A 20 31.87 6.97 -30.70
N LYS A 21 31.43 6.19 -29.70
CA LYS A 21 30.28 6.52 -28.86
C LYS A 21 30.43 7.86 -28.13
N SER A 22 31.67 8.24 -27.79
CA SER A 22 31.91 9.39 -26.92
C SER A 22 31.47 10.69 -27.60
N TRP A 23 31.93 10.94 -28.82
CA TRP A 23 31.55 12.16 -29.54
C TRP A 23 30.11 12.12 -30.06
N SER A 24 29.58 10.94 -30.41
CA SER A 24 28.18 10.83 -30.88
C SER A 24 27.18 11.15 -29.77
N ILE A 25 27.44 10.68 -28.54
CA ILE A 25 26.60 11.01 -27.38
C ILE A 25 26.77 12.48 -26.97
N ILE A 26 27.97 13.05 -27.08
CA ILE A 26 28.16 14.49 -26.84
C ILE A 26 27.28 15.32 -27.80
N SER A 27 27.32 15.00 -29.09
CA SER A 27 26.49 15.68 -30.09
C SER A 27 25.00 15.55 -29.78
N ALA A 28 24.53 14.35 -29.45
CA ALA A 28 23.11 14.12 -29.11
C ALA A 28 22.68 14.88 -27.84
N ALA A 29 23.55 14.94 -26.82
CA ALA A 29 23.30 15.71 -25.60
C ALA A 29 23.23 17.22 -25.89
N GLN A 30 24.11 17.74 -26.76
CA GLN A 30 24.10 19.14 -27.20
C GLN A 30 22.83 19.48 -28.01
N ASP A 31 22.34 18.56 -28.84
CA ASP A 31 21.07 18.73 -29.56
C ASP A 31 19.87 18.86 -28.61
N LEU A 32 19.96 18.26 -27.42
CA LEU A 32 19.00 18.39 -26.32
C LEU A 32 19.28 19.60 -25.41
N GLY A 33 20.31 20.38 -25.70
CA GLY A 33 20.70 21.57 -24.94
C GLY A 33 21.42 21.27 -23.63
N MET A 34 21.99 20.07 -23.47
CA MET A 34 22.74 19.64 -22.29
C MET A 34 24.24 19.95 -22.45
N ASP A 35 24.91 20.22 -21.34
CA ASP A 35 26.33 20.55 -21.29
C ASP A 35 27.15 19.32 -20.87
N VAL A 36 27.94 18.75 -21.79
CA VAL A 36 28.88 17.68 -21.44
C VAL A 36 30.15 18.28 -20.84
N VAL A 37 30.32 18.16 -19.52
CA VAL A 37 31.40 18.82 -18.77
C VAL A 37 32.67 17.97 -18.67
N ALA A 38 32.55 16.66 -18.81
CA ALA A 38 33.69 15.75 -18.78
C ALA A 38 33.43 14.52 -19.65
N THR A 39 34.47 14.03 -20.32
CA THR A 39 34.41 12.75 -21.05
C THR A 39 35.71 11.95 -21.01
N SER A 40 35.63 10.65 -21.27
CA SER A 40 36.80 9.77 -21.34
C SER A 40 37.35 9.63 -22.76
N THR A 41 38.67 9.59 -22.89
CA THR A 41 39.38 9.43 -24.17
C THR A 41 40.14 8.11 -24.27
N LYS A 42 40.02 7.24 -23.26
CA LYS A 42 40.87 6.03 -23.11
C LYS A 42 40.84 5.06 -24.29
N LYS A 43 39.69 4.93 -24.98
CA LYS A 43 39.50 4.02 -26.12
C LYS A 43 39.27 4.75 -27.44
N SER A 44 39.61 6.03 -27.50
CA SER A 44 39.31 6.90 -28.63
C SER A 44 40.56 7.05 -29.51
N THR A 45 40.36 7.05 -30.84
CA THR A 45 41.44 7.33 -31.80
C THR A 45 41.87 8.81 -31.70
N GLU A 46 43.00 9.17 -32.30
CA GLU A 46 43.43 10.59 -32.32
C GLU A 46 42.42 11.49 -33.04
N GLU A 47 41.76 10.98 -34.10
CA GLU A 47 40.67 11.69 -34.78
C GLU A 47 39.45 11.87 -33.86
N ASP A 48 39.06 10.83 -33.12
CA ASP A 48 37.96 10.93 -32.14
C ASP A 48 38.31 11.92 -31.02
N LYS A 49 39.56 11.93 -30.53
CA LYS A 49 40.01 12.88 -29.50
C LYS A 49 39.95 14.32 -29.98
N ALA A 50 40.31 14.58 -31.23
CA ALA A 50 40.20 15.91 -31.83
C ALA A 50 38.75 16.39 -31.87
N LYS A 51 37.83 15.54 -32.36
CA LYS A 51 36.38 15.82 -32.36
C LYS A 51 35.81 16.04 -30.97
N ILE A 52 36.19 15.18 -30.02
CA ILE A 52 35.78 15.30 -28.61
C ILE A 52 36.20 16.66 -28.06
N LYS A 53 37.44 17.10 -28.31
CA LYS A 53 37.96 18.37 -27.81
C LYS A 53 37.27 19.58 -28.43
N GLU A 54 36.91 19.47 -29.71
CA GLU A 54 36.11 20.49 -30.41
C GLU A 54 34.72 20.61 -29.78
N LEU A 55 34.04 19.47 -29.54
CA LEU A 55 32.70 19.44 -28.99
C LEU A 55 32.64 19.81 -27.49
N LEU A 56 33.61 19.40 -26.66
CA LEU A 56 33.64 19.73 -25.23
C LEU A 56 33.96 21.21 -24.96
N GLY A 57 34.59 21.91 -25.91
CA GLY A 57 35.08 23.27 -25.70
C GLY A 57 36.27 23.36 -24.74
N LYS A 58 36.63 24.59 -24.36
CA LYS A 58 37.86 24.88 -23.58
C LYS A 58 37.78 24.47 -22.11
N ASP A 59 36.58 24.40 -21.55
CA ASP A 59 36.34 24.13 -20.13
C ASP A 59 36.05 22.65 -19.85
N GLY A 60 36.05 21.81 -20.88
CA GLY A 60 35.75 20.39 -20.79
C GLY A 60 36.91 19.54 -20.26
N ILE A 61 36.61 18.62 -19.34
CA ILE A 61 37.60 17.73 -18.71
C ILE A 61 37.76 16.44 -19.53
N LEU A 62 38.99 16.09 -19.91
CA LEU A 62 39.32 14.82 -20.56
C LEU A 62 39.92 13.83 -19.55
N LEU A 63 39.22 12.71 -19.35
CA LEU A 63 39.63 11.65 -18.42
C LEU A 63 40.39 10.55 -19.16
N GLU A 64 41.68 10.38 -18.86
CA GLU A 64 42.49 9.28 -19.43
C GLU A 64 42.26 7.94 -18.70
N LYS A 65 41.97 8.00 -17.39
CA LYS A 65 41.57 6.87 -16.55
C LYS A 65 40.55 7.35 -15.51
N GLY A 66 39.45 6.63 -15.37
CA GLY A 66 38.47 6.85 -14.31
C GLY A 66 38.16 5.54 -13.58
N ASN A 67 38.35 5.54 -12.27
CA ASN A 67 37.70 4.60 -11.36
C ASN A 67 36.48 5.30 -10.72
N ALA A 68 35.71 4.58 -9.91
CA ALA A 68 34.53 5.11 -9.21
C ALA A 68 34.82 6.44 -8.48
N GLU A 69 35.90 6.50 -7.71
CA GLU A 69 36.29 7.67 -6.91
C GLU A 69 36.55 8.91 -7.78
N ILE A 70 37.32 8.76 -8.87
CA ILE A 70 37.60 9.86 -9.81
C ILE A 70 36.32 10.37 -10.45
N LEU A 71 35.42 9.47 -10.86
CA LEU A 71 34.15 9.86 -11.48
C LEU A 71 33.28 10.66 -10.52
N LEU A 72 33.14 10.20 -9.27
CA LEU A 72 32.35 10.90 -8.25
C LEU A 72 32.96 12.27 -7.92
N LYS A 73 34.29 12.37 -7.83
CA LYS A 73 34.97 13.64 -7.62
C LYS A 73 34.73 14.61 -8.77
N VAL A 74 34.86 14.15 -10.02
CA VAL A 74 34.60 14.99 -11.20
C VAL A 74 33.15 15.47 -11.21
N ILE A 75 32.19 14.60 -10.88
CA ILE A 75 30.77 14.99 -10.79
C ILE A 75 30.57 16.07 -9.72
N ALA A 76 31.19 15.93 -8.54
CA ALA A 76 31.10 16.91 -7.47
C ALA A 76 31.76 18.25 -7.84
N ASP A 77 33.00 18.22 -8.35
CA ASP A 77 33.78 19.40 -8.75
C ASP A 77 33.10 20.15 -9.90
N THR A 78 32.50 19.41 -10.84
CA THR A 78 31.77 19.99 -11.95
C THR A 78 30.32 20.30 -11.62
N LYS A 79 29.78 19.88 -10.47
CA LYS A 79 28.33 19.94 -10.18
C LYS A 79 27.49 19.36 -11.32
N ALA A 80 27.92 18.23 -11.87
CA ALA A 80 27.15 17.55 -12.90
C ALA A 80 25.87 16.96 -12.31
N ASP A 81 24.79 17.04 -13.06
CA ASP A 81 23.48 16.54 -12.69
C ASP A 81 23.35 15.02 -12.89
N MET A 82 24.19 14.42 -13.76
CA MET A 82 24.03 13.03 -14.20
C MET A 82 25.32 12.40 -14.72
N LEU A 83 25.42 11.07 -14.58
CA LEU A 83 26.45 10.23 -15.18
C LEU A 83 25.88 9.39 -16.33
N ILE A 84 26.49 9.51 -17.51
CA ILE A 84 26.20 8.65 -18.66
C ILE A 84 27.37 7.67 -18.82
N ALA A 85 27.14 6.37 -18.61
CA ALA A 85 28.23 5.39 -18.70
C ALA A 85 27.76 3.96 -19.02
N GLY A 86 28.69 3.01 -18.98
CA GLY A 86 28.37 1.58 -18.97
C GLY A 86 27.89 1.07 -17.61
N GLY A 87 27.14 -0.03 -17.60
CA GLY A 87 26.45 -0.58 -16.42
C GLY A 87 27.34 -0.84 -15.19
N ARG A 88 28.65 -1.08 -15.39
CA ARG A 88 29.61 -1.19 -14.28
C ARG A 88 29.68 0.03 -13.35
N ASN A 89 29.24 1.21 -13.80
CA ASN A 89 29.23 2.43 -12.98
C ASN A 89 27.84 2.79 -12.44
N GLN A 90 26.79 2.05 -12.82
CA GLN A 90 25.40 2.34 -12.48
C GLN A 90 25.21 2.41 -10.97
N TYR A 91 25.46 1.30 -10.28
CA TYR A 91 25.29 1.22 -8.82
C TYR A 91 26.20 2.17 -8.04
N THR A 92 27.35 2.54 -8.61
CA THR A 92 28.21 3.57 -7.99
C THR A 92 27.54 4.95 -8.04
N ALA A 93 26.95 5.33 -9.17
CA ALA A 93 26.22 6.57 -9.31
C ALA A 93 24.97 6.60 -8.42
N LEU A 94 24.19 5.52 -8.42
CA LEU A 94 22.97 5.40 -7.63
C LEU A 94 23.23 5.53 -6.13
N LYS A 95 24.26 4.86 -5.60
CA LYS A 95 24.66 4.99 -4.18
C LYS A 95 25.13 6.40 -3.81
N ALA A 96 25.65 7.15 -4.78
CA ALA A 96 25.97 8.56 -4.63
C ALA A 96 24.77 9.48 -4.90
N ARG A 97 23.57 8.92 -5.15
CA ARG A 97 22.31 9.61 -5.49
C ARG A 97 22.41 10.47 -6.75
N ILE A 98 23.18 9.99 -7.73
CA ILE A 98 23.40 10.64 -9.02
C ILE A 98 22.59 9.90 -10.09
N PRO A 99 21.72 10.61 -10.85
CA PRO A 99 21.06 10.09 -12.04
C PRO A 99 22.01 9.39 -12.99
N PHE A 100 21.53 8.30 -13.60
CA PHE A 100 22.37 7.44 -14.43
C PHE A 100 21.66 7.04 -15.72
N LEU A 101 22.40 7.05 -16.83
CA LEU A 101 21.93 6.47 -18.10
C LEU A 101 22.92 5.43 -18.62
N HIS A 102 22.40 4.25 -18.95
CA HIS A 102 23.18 3.15 -19.50
C HIS A 102 23.31 3.24 -21.02
N ILE A 103 24.54 3.40 -21.55
CA ILE A 103 24.79 3.58 -22.99
C ILE A 103 25.58 2.44 -23.66
N ASN A 104 25.76 1.31 -22.96
CA ASN A 104 26.53 0.18 -23.47
C ASN A 104 25.69 -0.86 -24.21
N GLN A 105 26.32 -1.97 -24.62
CA GLN A 105 25.70 -2.98 -25.49
C GLN A 105 24.61 -3.77 -24.77
N GLU A 106 24.73 -3.92 -23.46
CA GLU A 106 23.79 -4.59 -22.55
C GLU A 106 22.57 -3.69 -22.19
N ARG A 107 22.23 -2.70 -23.01
CA ARG A 107 21.10 -1.81 -22.74
C ARG A 107 19.80 -2.39 -23.33
N HIS A 108 18.68 -2.08 -22.69
CA HIS A 108 17.36 -2.54 -23.12
C HIS A 108 16.74 -1.67 -24.23
N HIS A 109 17.18 -0.40 -24.36
CA HIS A 109 16.61 0.57 -25.30
C HIS A 109 17.51 0.89 -26.51
N PRO A 110 16.98 0.93 -27.75
CA PRO A 110 17.74 1.33 -28.92
C PRO A 110 17.88 2.86 -29.02
N TYR A 111 19.12 3.37 -29.20
CA TYR A 111 19.40 4.81 -29.35
C TYR A 111 19.86 5.22 -30.75
N ALA A 112 19.72 4.33 -31.74
CA ALA A 112 20.14 4.60 -33.12
C ALA A 112 19.00 5.16 -33.98
N GLY A 113 19.33 6.08 -34.89
CA GLY A 113 18.39 6.70 -35.81
C GLY A 113 17.40 7.66 -35.13
N TYR A 114 16.46 8.20 -35.89
CA TYR A 114 15.51 9.21 -35.40
C TYR A 114 14.67 8.71 -34.20
N HIS A 115 14.16 7.48 -34.27
CA HIS A 115 13.43 6.86 -33.16
C HIS A 115 14.33 6.70 -31.93
N GLY A 116 15.56 6.24 -32.12
CA GLY A 116 16.49 6.06 -31.01
C GLY A 116 16.93 7.37 -30.36
N THR A 117 17.00 8.48 -31.10
CA THR A 117 17.26 9.80 -30.51
C THR A 117 16.08 10.27 -29.65
N ILE A 118 14.84 9.99 -30.06
CA ILE A 118 13.65 10.28 -29.25
C ILE A 118 13.64 9.42 -27.98
N GLU A 119 13.94 8.12 -28.12
CA GLU A 119 14.03 7.20 -26.98
C GLU A 119 15.12 7.64 -26.00
N MET A 120 16.31 7.99 -26.50
CA MET A 120 17.39 8.51 -25.66
C MET A 120 16.99 9.78 -24.91
N ALA A 121 16.28 10.70 -25.57
CA ALA A 121 15.79 11.92 -24.95
C ALA A 121 14.76 11.64 -23.85
N LYS A 122 13.90 10.63 -24.04
CA LYS A 122 12.94 10.16 -23.04
C LYS A 122 13.68 9.57 -21.83
N GLU A 123 14.60 8.64 -22.05
CA GLU A 123 15.40 8.01 -20.98
C GLU A 123 16.24 9.02 -20.19
N LEU A 124 16.79 10.03 -20.88
CA LEU A 124 17.50 11.15 -20.24
C LEU A 124 16.59 11.95 -19.32
N ASP A 125 15.40 12.31 -19.80
CA ASP A 125 14.42 13.08 -19.03
C ASP A 125 13.91 12.30 -17.82
N GLU A 126 13.59 11.03 -18.01
CA GLU A 126 13.11 10.12 -16.96
C GLU A 126 14.17 9.91 -15.87
N ALA A 127 15.41 9.60 -16.27
CA ALA A 127 16.50 9.41 -15.32
C ALA A 127 16.78 10.68 -14.50
N LEU A 128 16.66 11.87 -15.09
CA LEU A 128 16.93 13.14 -14.39
C LEU A 128 15.76 13.62 -13.51
N HIS A 129 14.54 13.41 -13.97
CA HIS A 129 13.34 13.99 -13.35
C HIS A 129 12.48 12.97 -12.60
N SER A 130 12.98 11.75 -12.39
CA SER A 130 12.30 10.77 -11.53
C SER A 130 11.98 11.35 -10.14
N PRO A 131 10.75 11.18 -9.63
CA PRO A 131 10.34 11.68 -8.31
C PRO A 131 11.09 11.01 -7.16
N VAL A 132 11.77 9.89 -7.41
CA VAL A 132 12.58 9.19 -6.41
C VAL A 132 13.73 10.06 -5.92
N TRP A 133 14.28 10.95 -6.76
CA TRP A 133 15.43 11.78 -6.38
C TRP A 133 15.13 12.76 -5.24
N GLU A 134 13.93 13.34 -5.23
CA GLU A 134 13.50 14.20 -4.13
C GLU A 134 13.48 13.39 -2.82
N GLN A 135 12.78 12.25 -2.84
CA GLN A 135 12.58 11.38 -1.69
C GLN A 135 13.88 10.82 -1.10
N VAL A 136 14.79 10.30 -1.93
CA VAL A 136 16.03 9.67 -1.46
C VAL A 136 17.09 10.66 -1.00
N ARG A 137 16.96 11.94 -1.40
CA ARG A 137 17.86 13.04 -1.00
C ARG A 137 17.34 13.80 0.22
N GLN A 138 16.07 13.66 0.59
CA GLN A 138 15.56 14.23 1.84
C GLN A 138 16.39 13.73 3.04
N PRO A 139 16.73 14.61 4.00
CA PRO A 139 17.29 14.18 5.27
C PRO A 139 16.28 13.28 5.99
N VAL A 140 16.73 12.44 6.93
CA VAL A 140 15.77 11.71 7.78
C VAL A 140 15.01 12.73 8.64
N PRO A 141 13.69 12.60 8.81
CA PRO A 141 12.90 13.62 9.51
C PRO A 141 13.29 13.81 10.99
N TRP A 142 13.83 12.76 11.61
CA TRP A 142 14.23 12.75 13.02
C TRP A 142 15.70 13.14 13.26
N LEU A 143 16.37 13.80 12.30
CA LEU A 143 17.73 14.36 12.50
C LEU A 143 17.74 15.67 13.33
N GLY A 144 16.59 16.33 13.48
CA GLY A 144 16.42 17.62 14.18
C GLY A 144 15.59 17.52 15.46
N GLU A 145 14.94 18.63 15.84
CA GLU A 145 14.01 18.66 16.98
C GLU A 145 12.79 17.78 16.70
N CYS A 146 12.32 17.06 17.72
CA CYS A 146 11.17 16.16 17.60
C CYS A 146 9.82 16.89 17.52
N GLN A 147 9.82 18.22 17.48
CA GLN A 147 8.64 19.09 17.49
C GLN A 147 8.19 19.43 16.07
N ILE A 148 7.76 18.43 15.30
CA ILE A 148 6.97 18.65 14.10
C ILE A 148 5.49 18.55 14.52
N ASP A 149 4.77 19.68 14.47
CA ASP A 149 3.40 19.79 14.96
C ASP A 149 2.44 18.85 14.21
N ASP A 150 2.56 18.79 12.87
CA ASP A 150 1.80 17.87 12.03
C ASP A 150 2.75 16.99 11.19
N VAL A 151 2.93 15.75 11.63
CA VAL A 151 3.80 14.80 10.91
C VAL A 151 3.24 14.40 9.53
N SER A 152 1.98 14.74 9.20
CA SER A 152 1.46 14.54 7.84
C SER A 152 2.15 15.44 6.82
N GLU A 153 2.75 16.57 7.24
CA GLU A 153 3.56 17.43 6.36
C GLU A 153 4.86 16.73 5.87
N ILE A 154 5.28 15.67 6.56
CA ILE A 154 6.44 14.84 6.19
C ILE A 154 6.10 13.88 5.06
N GLU A 155 4.82 13.55 4.91
CA GLU A 155 4.34 12.88 3.72
C GLU A 155 4.43 13.88 2.56
N THR A 156 5.64 14.07 2.05
CA THR A 156 5.93 14.82 0.83
C THR A 156 5.41 13.99 -0.32
N LEU A 157 4.10 14.04 -0.54
CA LEU A 157 3.54 13.69 -1.84
C LEU A 157 4.35 14.49 -2.87
N PRO A 158 4.87 13.86 -3.94
CA PRO A 158 5.71 14.57 -4.91
C PRO A 158 5.04 15.88 -5.30
N SER A 159 5.81 16.95 -5.54
CA SER A 159 5.25 18.20 -6.08
C SER A 159 4.75 17.92 -7.51
N LEU A 160 3.59 17.31 -7.61
CA LEU A 160 2.96 16.93 -8.84
C LEU A 160 2.48 18.23 -9.46
N GLY A 161 3.11 18.64 -10.56
CA GLY A 161 2.59 19.74 -11.36
C GLY A 161 1.09 19.52 -11.60
N ASN A 162 0.28 20.55 -11.33
CA ASN A 162 -1.19 20.64 -11.42
C ASN A 162 -1.91 19.41 -12.02
N ILE A 163 -1.98 18.29 -11.29
CA ILE A 163 -2.98 17.25 -11.59
C ILE A 163 -4.28 17.80 -11.00
N PRO A 164 -5.33 18.03 -11.82
CA PRO A 164 -6.60 18.49 -11.29
C PRO A 164 -7.17 17.44 -10.32
N PRO A 165 -7.98 17.85 -9.33
CA PRO A 165 -8.69 16.90 -8.48
C PRO A 165 -9.42 15.85 -9.31
N ALA A 166 -9.36 14.60 -8.88
CA ALA A 166 -9.93 13.50 -9.61
C ALA A 166 -11.46 13.63 -9.68
N THR A 167 -12.03 13.43 -10.86
CA THR A 167 -13.49 13.40 -11.03
C THR A 167 -14.01 12.02 -10.67
N VAL A 168 -14.86 11.94 -9.65
CA VAL A 168 -15.51 10.68 -9.24
C VAL A 168 -16.77 10.47 -10.06
N SER A 169 -16.86 9.33 -10.74
CA SER A 169 -17.95 8.98 -11.64
C SER A 169 -18.62 7.65 -11.26
N PHE A 170 -19.86 7.50 -11.73
CA PHE A 170 -20.64 6.27 -11.58
C PHE A 170 -21.04 5.77 -12.97
N PRO A 171 -20.83 4.48 -13.28
CA PRO A 171 -21.33 3.88 -14.51
C PRO A 171 -22.85 4.06 -14.63
N LYS A 172 -23.34 4.44 -15.81
CA LYS A 172 -24.79 4.57 -16.08
C LYS A 172 -25.44 3.23 -16.46
N LYS A 173 -24.73 2.11 -16.29
CA LYS A 173 -25.20 0.76 -16.65
C LYS A 173 -25.99 0.15 -15.50
N SER A 174 -27.07 -0.56 -15.82
CA SER A 174 -27.87 -1.31 -14.83
C SER A 174 -27.30 -2.69 -14.52
N LEU A 175 -26.48 -3.23 -15.42
CA LEU A 175 -25.86 -4.55 -15.27
C LEU A 175 -24.47 -4.41 -14.67
N SER A 176 -24.20 -5.14 -13.59
CA SER A 176 -22.83 -5.34 -13.11
C SER A 176 -22.18 -6.54 -13.79
N THR A 177 -20.94 -6.36 -14.21
CA THR A 177 -20.13 -7.33 -14.94
C THR A 177 -18.87 -7.62 -14.14
N ASN A 178 -18.72 -8.86 -13.65
CA ASN A 178 -17.62 -9.28 -12.78
C ASN A 178 -17.45 -8.32 -11.57
N PRO A 179 -18.34 -8.38 -10.57
CA PRO A 179 -18.36 -7.42 -9.47
C PRO A 179 -17.02 -7.32 -8.74
N LEU A 180 -16.53 -6.10 -8.55
CA LEU A 180 -15.38 -5.81 -7.66
C LEU A 180 -15.83 -5.76 -6.19
N LYS A 181 -17.01 -5.19 -5.95
CA LYS A 181 -17.58 -4.99 -4.62
C LYS A 181 -17.88 -6.32 -3.92
N LEU A 182 -17.42 -6.43 -2.69
CA LEU A 182 -17.85 -7.46 -1.73
C LEU A 182 -18.86 -6.87 -0.73
N SER A 183 -19.63 -7.73 -0.06
CA SER A 183 -20.74 -7.29 0.81
C SER A 183 -20.27 -6.81 2.19
N GLN A 184 -21.08 -5.97 2.85
CA GLN A 184 -20.78 -5.49 4.20
C GLN A 184 -20.66 -6.61 5.25
N PRO A 185 -21.54 -7.64 5.30
CA PRO A 185 -21.41 -8.72 6.27
C PRO A 185 -20.08 -9.47 6.17
N LEU A 186 -19.51 -9.58 4.96
CA LEU A 186 -18.19 -10.18 4.79
C LEU A 186 -17.11 -9.35 5.48
N GLY A 187 -17.05 -8.04 5.20
CA GLY A 187 -16.07 -7.15 5.82
C GLY A 187 -16.26 -7.02 7.34
N ALA A 188 -17.52 -7.00 7.78
CA ALA A 188 -17.86 -6.99 9.20
C ALA A 188 -17.41 -8.28 9.91
N SER A 189 -17.66 -9.44 9.29
CA SER A 189 -17.15 -10.71 9.81
C SER A 189 -15.62 -10.76 9.86
N LEU A 190 -14.94 -10.19 8.86
CA LEU A 190 -13.48 -10.09 8.86
C LEU A 190 -12.96 -9.25 10.02
N ALA A 191 -13.58 -8.09 10.31
CA ALA A 191 -13.22 -7.29 11.48
C ALA A 191 -13.42 -8.07 12.80
N TYR A 192 -14.55 -8.76 12.95
CA TYR A 192 -14.80 -9.59 14.13
C TYR A 192 -13.77 -10.70 14.32
N LEU A 193 -13.26 -11.31 13.24
CA LEU A 193 -12.25 -12.36 13.34
C LEU A 193 -10.94 -11.89 13.99
N GLY A 194 -10.67 -10.58 14.09
CA GLY A 194 -9.51 -10.06 14.81
C GLY A 194 -9.72 -9.85 16.31
N ILE A 195 -10.82 -10.34 16.89
CA ILE A 195 -11.07 -10.35 18.33
C ILE A 195 -10.97 -11.79 18.85
N LYS A 196 -10.22 -12.01 19.92
CA LYS A 196 -10.03 -13.33 20.53
C LYS A 196 -11.33 -13.88 21.07
N GLY A 197 -11.58 -15.18 20.86
CA GLY A 197 -12.77 -15.87 21.37
C GLY A 197 -14.08 -15.43 20.72
N MET A 198 -14.01 -14.70 19.61
CA MET A 198 -15.17 -14.19 18.88
C MET A 198 -15.91 -15.29 18.12
N MET A 199 -17.24 -15.23 18.16
CA MET A 199 -18.14 -15.96 17.27
C MET A 199 -18.96 -14.97 16.42
N PRO A 200 -18.59 -14.76 15.15
CA PRO A 200 -19.42 -14.03 14.20
C PRO A 200 -20.69 -14.82 13.87
N LEU A 201 -21.85 -14.22 14.16
CA LEU A 201 -23.18 -14.79 13.99
C LEU A 201 -23.99 -13.99 12.98
N PHE A 202 -24.26 -14.58 11.82
CA PHE A 202 -25.04 -13.96 10.76
C PHE A 202 -26.53 -14.15 11.01
N HIS A 203 -27.24 -13.06 11.30
CA HIS A 203 -28.68 -13.03 11.37
C HIS A 203 -29.28 -13.02 9.95
N GLY A 204 -29.75 -14.18 9.51
CA GLY A 204 -30.25 -14.36 8.15
C GLY A 204 -30.29 -15.82 7.73
N THR A 205 -30.32 -16.04 6.41
CA THR A 205 -30.30 -17.38 5.82
C THR A 205 -28.88 -17.97 5.87
N GLN A 206 -28.80 -19.30 5.84
CA GLN A 206 -27.51 -20.01 5.92
C GLN A 206 -26.58 -19.73 4.73
N GLY A 207 -27.14 -19.33 3.57
CA GLY A 207 -26.38 -19.12 2.34
C GLY A 207 -25.33 -18.01 2.45
N CYS A 208 -25.70 -16.86 3.05
CA CYS A 208 -24.80 -15.71 3.22
C CYS A 208 -23.53 -16.10 3.98
N THR A 209 -23.69 -16.83 5.08
CA THR A 209 -22.58 -17.31 5.92
C THR A 209 -21.69 -18.31 5.18
N ALA A 210 -22.29 -19.23 4.43
CA ALA A 210 -21.53 -20.23 3.67
C ALA A 210 -20.63 -19.57 2.61
N PHE A 211 -21.15 -18.59 1.85
CA PHE A 211 -20.35 -17.88 0.85
C PHE A 211 -19.24 -17.03 1.46
N ALA A 212 -19.53 -16.31 2.55
CA ALA A 212 -18.52 -15.54 3.27
C ALA A 212 -17.39 -16.46 3.78
N LYS A 213 -17.77 -17.61 4.36
CA LYS A 213 -16.82 -18.63 4.81
C LYS A 213 -15.93 -19.13 3.66
N VAL A 214 -16.52 -19.51 2.53
CA VAL A 214 -15.76 -20.01 1.36
C VAL A 214 -14.77 -18.98 0.84
N LEU A 215 -15.15 -17.70 0.76
CA LEU A 215 -14.26 -16.62 0.32
C LEU A 215 -13.06 -16.45 1.26
N LEU A 216 -13.31 -16.39 2.57
CA LEU A 216 -12.26 -16.20 3.58
C LEU A 216 -11.34 -17.43 3.68
N VAL A 217 -11.91 -18.65 3.65
CA VAL A 217 -11.14 -19.91 3.64
C VAL A 217 -10.23 -19.97 2.41
N ASN A 218 -10.73 -19.67 1.22
CA ASN A 218 -9.90 -19.70 0.01
C ASN A 218 -8.88 -18.55 -0.06
N HIS A 219 -9.13 -17.45 0.65
CA HIS A 219 -8.19 -16.34 0.68
C HIS A 219 -7.04 -16.59 1.67
N PHE A 220 -7.36 -16.98 2.89
CA PHE A 220 -6.38 -17.17 3.96
C PHE A 220 -5.84 -18.61 4.07
N HIS A 221 -6.53 -19.57 3.47
CA HIS A 221 -6.30 -21.02 3.67
C HIS A 221 -6.42 -21.45 5.14
N GLU A 222 -7.38 -20.84 5.84
CA GLU A 222 -7.59 -21.01 7.27
C GLU A 222 -8.99 -21.56 7.61
N ALA A 223 -9.11 -22.11 8.82
CA ALA A 223 -10.39 -22.57 9.35
C ALA A 223 -11.19 -21.38 9.92
N ILE A 224 -12.15 -20.87 9.16
CA ILE A 224 -12.90 -19.67 9.55
C ILE A 224 -14.14 -20.00 10.40
N PRO A 225 -14.21 -19.53 11.67
CA PRO A 225 -15.38 -19.73 12.53
C PRO A 225 -16.46 -18.71 12.20
N LEU A 226 -17.52 -19.12 11.48
CA LEU A 226 -18.72 -18.32 11.26
C LEU A 226 -19.96 -19.16 11.57
N SER A 227 -20.99 -18.55 12.14
CA SER A 227 -22.28 -19.17 12.42
C SER A 227 -23.45 -18.35 11.87
N THR A 228 -24.65 -18.90 11.95
CA THR A 228 -25.89 -18.29 11.41
C THR A 228 -27.09 -18.57 12.30
N THR A 229 -28.04 -17.64 12.32
CA THR A 229 -29.35 -17.85 12.96
C THR A 229 -30.29 -18.74 12.13
N ALA A 230 -29.87 -19.13 10.93
CA ALA A 230 -30.55 -20.08 10.05
C ALA A 230 -32.04 -19.75 9.82
N MET A 231 -32.34 -18.53 9.39
CA MET A 231 -33.71 -18.13 9.06
C MET A 231 -34.25 -18.93 7.88
N THR A 232 -35.51 -19.33 8.00
CA THR A 232 -36.31 -20.01 6.97
C THR A 232 -37.36 -19.07 6.40
N GLU A 233 -38.08 -19.50 5.37
CA GLU A 233 -39.23 -18.75 4.84
C GLU A 233 -40.29 -18.47 5.92
N VAL A 234 -40.56 -19.45 6.80
CA VAL A 234 -41.55 -19.31 7.88
C VAL A 234 -41.12 -18.24 8.89
N THR A 235 -39.87 -18.28 9.35
CA THR A 235 -39.35 -17.30 10.31
C THR A 235 -39.15 -15.92 9.68
N THR A 236 -39.02 -15.86 8.36
CA THR A 236 -39.04 -14.59 7.62
C THR A 236 -40.42 -13.93 7.69
N ILE A 237 -41.51 -14.72 7.68
CA ILE A 237 -42.88 -14.20 7.81
C ILE A 237 -43.20 -13.87 9.27
N LEU A 238 -42.90 -14.78 10.19
CA LEU A 238 -43.34 -14.68 11.59
C LEU A 238 -42.42 -13.84 12.48
N GLY A 239 -41.15 -13.65 12.09
CA GLY A 239 -40.15 -12.95 12.87
C GLY A 239 -38.95 -13.84 13.22
N GLY A 240 -37.75 -13.25 13.20
CA GLY A 240 -36.48 -13.93 13.49
C GLY A 240 -36.02 -13.83 14.96
N GLU A 241 -36.89 -13.40 15.87
CA GLU A 241 -36.53 -13.15 17.28
C GLU A 241 -36.05 -14.43 17.96
N ASP A 242 -36.87 -15.48 17.92
CA ASP A 242 -36.55 -16.81 18.47
C ASP A 242 -35.29 -17.41 17.81
N ASN A 243 -35.02 -17.08 16.54
CA ASN A 243 -33.81 -17.53 15.85
C ASN A 243 -32.54 -16.92 16.43
N ILE A 244 -32.55 -15.65 16.80
CA ILE A 244 -31.39 -14.98 17.42
C ILE A 244 -31.12 -15.61 18.78
N GLU A 245 -32.13 -15.67 19.64
CA GLU A 245 -32.03 -16.25 20.99
C GLU A 245 -31.53 -17.71 20.93
N THR A 246 -32.20 -18.54 20.14
CA THR A 246 -31.84 -19.96 19.98
C THR A 246 -30.41 -20.09 19.47
N ALA A 247 -29.99 -19.26 18.50
CA ALA A 247 -28.64 -19.33 17.96
C ALA A 247 -27.58 -18.91 18.98
N ILE A 248 -27.82 -17.84 19.75
CA ILE A 248 -26.92 -17.38 20.81
C ILE A 248 -26.73 -18.48 21.87
N LEU A 249 -27.82 -19.03 22.41
CA LEU A 249 -27.77 -20.09 23.41
C LEU A 249 -27.03 -21.33 22.90
N ASN A 250 -27.29 -21.73 21.65
CA ASN A 250 -26.57 -22.83 21.00
C ASN A 250 -25.06 -22.58 20.88
N GLN A 251 -24.64 -21.35 20.56
CA GLN A 251 -23.21 -21.01 20.48
C GLN A 251 -22.55 -21.00 21.86
N ILE A 252 -23.26 -20.53 22.88
CA ILE A 252 -22.78 -20.57 24.26
C ILE A 252 -22.54 -22.01 24.71
N GLU A 253 -23.49 -22.91 24.44
CA GLU A 253 -23.38 -24.32 24.81
C GLU A 253 -22.24 -25.04 24.07
N LYS A 254 -22.15 -24.84 22.74
CA LYS A 254 -21.24 -25.60 21.87
C LYS A 254 -19.83 -25.03 21.80
N SER A 255 -19.74 -23.71 21.69
CA SER A 255 -18.55 -22.98 21.27
C SER A 255 -17.92 -22.18 22.40
N LYS A 256 -18.71 -21.88 23.45
CA LYS A 256 -18.31 -21.07 24.62
C LYS A 256 -17.55 -19.79 24.23
N PRO A 257 -18.13 -18.94 23.37
CA PRO A 257 -17.45 -17.74 22.92
C PRO A 257 -17.25 -16.74 24.06
N GLU A 258 -16.14 -16.00 24.00
CA GLU A 258 -15.91 -14.85 24.87
C GLU A 258 -16.70 -13.63 24.39
N VAL A 259 -17.00 -13.55 23.09
CA VAL A 259 -17.76 -12.47 22.46
C VAL A 259 -18.60 -13.00 21.32
N ILE A 260 -19.82 -12.50 21.15
CA ILE A 260 -20.66 -12.78 19.98
C ILE A 260 -20.79 -11.51 19.13
N GLY A 261 -20.43 -11.62 17.86
CA GLY A 261 -20.58 -10.55 16.87
C GLY A 261 -21.80 -10.82 16.00
N LEU A 262 -22.95 -10.19 16.30
CA LEU A 262 -24.18 -10.34 15.55
C LEU A 262 -24.17 -9.41 14.32
N LEU A 263 -24.41 -9.97 13.14
CA LEU A 263 -24.40 -9.29 11.85
C LEU A 263 -25.76 -9.44 11.18
N SER A 264 -26.40 -8.34 10.81
CA SER A 264 -27.59 -8.41 9.97
C SER A 264 -27.22 -8.68 8.51
N THR A 265 -28.08 -9.40 7.80
CA THR A 265 -27.91 -9.67 6.35
C THR A 265 -28.92 -8.87 5.54
N GLY A 266 -28.78 -8.86 4.20
CA GLY A 266 -29.73 -8.19 3.33
C GLY A 266 -31.19 -8.57 3.57
N LEU A 267 -31.47 -9.83 3.97
CA LEU A 267 -32.82 -10.28 4.29
C LEU A 267 -33.41 -9.56 5.52
N THR A 268 -32.70 -9.58 6.64
CA THR A 268 -33.17 -9.07 7.93
C THR A 268 -33.21 -7.55 7.94
N GLU A 269 -32.28 -6.91 7.23
CA GLU A 269 -32.29 -5.47 6.98
C GLU A 269 -33.49 -5.04 6.14
N THR A 270 -33.85 -5.81 5.11
CA THR A 270 -35.02 -5.50 4.27
C THR A 270 -36.33 -5.71 5.02
N ARG A 271 -36.38 -6.73 5.91
CA ARG A 271 -37.55 -6.97 6.76
C ARG A 271 -37.70 -5.89 7.85
N GLY A 272 -36.58 -5.31 8.29
CA GLY A 272 -36.55 -4.32 9.36
C GLY A 272 -36.54 -4.94 10.75
N ASP A 273 -35.78 -6.02 10.94
CA ASP A 273 -35.58 -6.64 12.26
C ASP A 273 -34.99 -5.62 13.25
N ASP A 274 -35.70 -5.35 14.34
CA ASP A 274 -35.21 -4.52 15.44
C ASP A 274 -34.34 -5.37 16.38
N VAL A 275 -33.10 -5.63 15.93
CA VAL A 275 -32.15 -6.48 16.65
C VAL A 275 -31.81 -5.92 18.04
N GLU A 276 -31.76 -4.59 18.21
CA GLU A 276 -31.50 -3.97 19.50
C GLU A 276 -32.61 -4.27 20.51
N ARG A 277 -33.89 -4.16 20.10
CA ARG A 277 -35.02 -4.55 20.96
C ARG A 277 -35.00 -6.04 21.29
N ILE A 278 -34.67 -6.90 20.31
CA ILE A 278 -34.58 -8.35 20.52
C ILE A 278 -33.48 -8.67 21.54
N LEU A 279 -32.29 -8.08 21.40
CA LEU A 279 -31.19 -8.28 22.34
C LEU A 279 -31.53 -7.74 23.73
N LYS A 280 -32.23 -6.62 23.84
CA LYS A 280 -32.70 -6.11 25.13
C LYS A 280 -33.62 -7.13 25.83
N LYS A 281 -34.60 -7.67 25.10
CA LYS A 281 -35.50 -8.70 25.64
C LYS A 281 -34.74 -9.97 26.03
N PHE A 282 -33.79 -10.41 25.20
CA PHE A 282 -32.92 -11.55 25.50
C PHE A 282 -32.16 -11.37 26.82
N ARG A 283 -31.65 -10.17 27.12
CA ARG A 283 -31.00 -9.86 28.42
C ARG A 283 -31.98 -9.91 29.59
N GLU A 284 -33.19 -9.40 29.41
CA GLU A 284 -34.24 -9.46 30.43
C GLU A 284 -34.63 -10.92 30.76
N GLU A 285 -34.63 -11.81 29.76
CA GLU A 285 -34.95 -13.24 29.91
C GLU A 285 -33.76 -14.07 30.40
N HIS A 286 -32.53 -13.63 30.12
CA HIS A 286 -31.28 -14.30 30.52
C HIS A 286 -30.29 -13.38 31.28
N PRO A 287 -30.62 -12.92 32.50
CA PRO A 287 -29.74 -12.05 33.28
C PRO A 287 -28.38 -12.68 33.61
N GLU A 288 -28.31 -14.02 33.66
CA GLU A 288 -27.06 -14.76 33.88
C GLU A 288 -26.03 -14.55 32.76
N LEU A 289 -26.45 -14.05 31.60
CA LEU A 289 -25.60 -13.81 30.44
C LEU A 289 -25.18 -12.35 30.29
N ASP A 290 -25.63 -11.41 31.12
CA ASP A 290 -25.41 -9.96 30.97
C ASP A 290 -23.94 -9.56 30.71
N GLU A 291 -23.00 -10.29 31.32
CA GLU A 291 -21.56 -10.06 31.17
C GLU A 291 -20.99 -10.49 29.81
N LEU A 292 -21.67 -11.36 29.05
CA LEU A 292 -21.20 -11.82 27.73
C LEU A 292 -21.36 -10.68 26.71
N PRO A 293 -20.29 -10.14 26.11
CA PRO A 293 -20.44 -9.08 25.11
C PRO A 293 -21.13 -9.57 23.84
N ILE A 294 -22.20 -8.89 23.44
CA ILE A 294 -22.92 -9.14 22.18
C ILE A 294 -22.89 -7.86 21.34
N LEU A 295 -22.07 -7.87 20.30
CA LEU A 295 -21.84 -6.74 19.42
C LEU A 295 -22.74 -6.87 18.19
N ASN A 296 -23.80 -6.07 18.13
CA ASN A 296 -24.66 -6.00 16.94
C ASN A 296 -24.16 -4.95 15.95
N VAL A 297 -24.07 -5.31 14.67
CA VAL A 297 -23.75 -4.42 13.54
C VAL A 297 -24.78 -4.59 12.44
N SER A 298 -25.36 -3.47 12.01
CA SER A 298 -26.19 -3.41 10.82
C SER A 298 -25.30 -3.43 9.57
N SER A 299 -25.45 -4.46 8.73
CA SER A 299 -24.63 -4.67 7.53
C SER A 299 -25.46 -5.02 6.29
N PRO A 300 -26.27 -4.08 5.75
CA PRO A 300 -27.07 -4.33 4.55
C PRO A 300 -26.20 -4.57 3.29
N ASP A 301 -26.41 -5.70 2.62
CA ASP A 301 -25.65 -6.09 1.42
C ASP A 301 -25.77 -5.09 0.25
N TYR A 302 -26.88 -4.38 0.17
CA TYR A 302 -27.19 -3.43 -0.90
C TYR A 302 -26.57 -2.04 -0.70
N LYS A 303 -25.90 -1.77 0.42
CA LYS A 303 -25.22 -0.50 0.71
C LYS A 303 -23.70 -0.72 0.84
N GLY A 304 -22.91 0.29 0.50
CA GLY A 304 -21.46 0.31 0.72
C GLY A 304 -20.69 -0.86 0.10
N SER A 305 -19.59 -1.29 0.73
CA SER A 305 -18.74 -2.44 0.37
C SER A 305 -18.24 -3.18 1.62
N ALA A 306 -17.34 -4.15 1.45
CA ALA A 306 -16.70 -4.82 2.59
C ALA A 306 -15.94 -3.84 3.48
N GLN A 307 -15.30 -2.80 2.92
CA GLN A 307 -14.63 -1.77 3.71
C GLN A 307 -15.61 -1.04 4.66
N ASP A 308 -16.82 -0.74 4.20
CA ASP A 308 -17.84 -0.07 5.01
C ASP A 308 -18.32 -0.98 6.17
N GLY A 309 -18.56 -2.26 5.90
CA GLY A 309 -18.96 -3.22 6.94
C GLY A 309 -17.86 -3.47 7.97
N PHE A 310 -16.60 -3.49 7.52
CA PHE A 310 -15.44 -3.56 8.41
C PHE A 310 -15.38 -2.33 9.32
N ALA A 311 -15.47 -1.11 8.75
CA ALA A 311 -15.43 0.13 9.51
C ALA A 311 -16.57 0.22 10.55
N ALA A 312 -17.81 -0.07 10.15
CA ALA A 312 -18.96 -0.09 11.06
C ALA A 312 -18.78 -1.08 12.23
N THR A 313 -18.07 -2.19 11.98
CA THR A 313 -17.77 -3.16 13.02
C THR A 313 -16.72 -2.67 14.00
N VAL A 314 -15.67 -2.01 13.51
CA VAL A 314 -14.66 -1.38 14.37
C VAL A 314 -15.30 -0.28 15.22
N GLU A 315 -16.17 0.55 14.62
CA GLU A 315 -16.97 1.55 15.35
C GLU A 315 -17.77 0.89 16.49
N ARG A 316 -18.42 -0.25 16.23
CA ARG A 316 -19.17 -0.97 17.27
C ARG A 316 -18.27 -1.53 18.37
N ILE A 317 -17.12 -2.10 18.01
CA ILE A 317 -16.13 -2.64 18.97
C ILE A 317 -15.68 -1.52 19.90
N VAL A 318 -15.23 -0.37 19.39
CA VAL A 318 -14.71 0.70 20.24
C VAL A 318 -15.80 1.43 21.05
N ALA A 319 -17.03 1.45 20.54
CA ALA A 319 -18.17 2.05 21.23
C ALA A 319 -18.62 1.22 22.45
N TYR A 320 -18.47 -0.11 22.40
CA TYR A 320 -18.97 -1.01 23.44
C TYR A 320 -18.30 -0.77 24.80
N ASP A 321 -19.04 -1.00 25.88
CA ASP A 321 -18.52 -0.91 27.25
C ASP A 321 -18.14 -2.31 27.75
N TYR A 322 -16.83 -2.55 27.88
CA TYR A 322 -16.29 -3.82 28.34
C TYR A 322 -16.09 -3.87 29.85
N GLY A 323 -16.44 -2.82 30.58
CA GLY A 323 -16.24 -2.68 32.03
C GLY A 323 -14.98 -1.89 32.39
N GLU A 324 -14.60 -1.97 33.67
CA GLU A 324 -13.51 -1.16 34.21
C GLU A 324 -12.13 -1.56 33.67
N ALA A 325 -11.27 -0.55 33.51
CA ALA A 325 -9.90 -0.75 33.07
C ALA A 325 -9.07 -1.47 34.14
N ILE A 326 -8.15 -2.31 33.68
CA ILE A 326 -7.27 -3.10 34.53
C ILE A 326 -6.00 -2.28 34.76
N PRO A 327 -5.54 -2.05 36.01
CA PRO A 327 -4.31 -1.30 36.24
C PRO A 327 -3.11 -1.98 35.60
N THR A 328 -2.33 -1.25 34.80
CA THR A 328 -1.10 -1.77 34.19
C THR A 328 0.07 -0.79 34.34
N GLU A 329 1.30 -1.32 34.34
CA GLU A 329 2.52 -0.51 34.46
C GLU A 329 2.98 0.06 33.10
N LYS A 330 2.51 -0.50 31.98
CA LYS A 330 2.97 -0.12 30.64
C LYS A 330 1.97 0.82 29.96
N PRO A 331 2.46 1.87 29.29
CA PRO A 331 1.57 2.82 28.65
C PRO A 331 1.05 2.31 27.30
N PHE A 332 -0.27 2.21 27.19
CA PHE A 332 -0.96 1.74 26.00
C PHE A 332 -1.02 2.78 24.87
N VAL A 333 -1.05 2.28 23.64
CA VAL A 333 -1.40 3.03 22.43
C VAL A 333 -2.40 2.18 21.65
N THR A 334 -3.51 2.78 21.24
CA THR A 334 -4.51 2.10 20.43
C THR A 334 -4.10 2.17 18.98
N VAL A 335 -4.20 1.07 18.24
CA VAL A 335 -3.95 1.01 16.81
C VAL A 335 -5.23 0.53 16.14
N LEU A 336 -5.89 1.40 15.38
CA LEU A 336 -7.04 1.01 14.56
C LEU A 336 -6.52 0.54 13.20
N ALA A 337 -6.68 -0.76 12.91
CA ALA A 337 -6.16 -1.42 11.73
C ALA A 337 -7.24 -1.57 10.65
N GLY A 338 -7.17 -0.77 9.57
CA GLY A 338 -8.15 -0.78 8.48
C GLY A 338 -8.18 -2.06 7.65
N SER A 339 -9.26 -2.25 6.90
CA SER A 339 -9.50 -3.43 6.04
C SER A 339 -8.48 -3.60 4.90
N SER A 340 -7.64 -2.60 4.67
CA SER A 340 -6.55 -2.64 3.69
C SER A 340 -5.34 -3.46 4.16
N LEU A 341 -5.23 -3.75 5.47
CA LEU A 341 -4.12 -4.48 6.07
C LEU A 341 -4.40 -5.99 6.09
N ALA A 342 -3.46 -6.77 5.55
CA ALA A 342 -3.44 -8.22 5.74
C ALA A 342 -2.91 -8.60 7.14
N PRO A 343 -3.07 -9.85 7.62
CA PRO A 343 -2.56 -10.26 8.92
C PRO A 343 -1.05 -10.00 9.10
N GLY A 344 -0.23 -10.26 8.07
CA GLY A 344 1.20 -9.93 8.07
C GLY A 344 1.50 -8.43 8.12
N ASP A 345 0.62 -7.58 7.58
CA ASP A 345 0.72 -6.12 7.71
C ASP A 345 0.43 -5.67 9.15
N VAL A 346 -0.62 -6.23 9.75
CA VAL A 346 -0.98 -5.95 11.15
C VAL A 346 0.16 -6.36 12.09
N GLN A 347 0.82 -7.50 11.82
CA GLN A 347 2.00 -7.92 12.59
C GLN A 347 3.15 -6.93 12.47
N GLU A 348 3.47 -6.46 11.25
CA GLU A 348 4.56 -5.48 11.06
C GLU A 348 4.26 -4.17 11.81
N VAL A 349 3.02 -3.69 11.79
CA VAL A 349 2.61 -2.50 12.55
C VAL A 349 2.79 -2.72 14.04
N ARG A 350 2.33 -3.86 14.57
CA ARG A 350 2.50 -4.23 15.98
C ARG A 350 3.99 -4.24 16.37
N ASP A 351 4.82 -4.93 15.59
CA ASP A 351 6.27 -5.02 15.80
C ASP A 351 6.95 -3.63 15.78
N ILE A 352 6.51 -2.74 14.87
CA ILE A 352 7.00 -1.37 14.82
C ILE A 352 6.65 -0.66 16.12
N VAL A 353 5.38 -0.65 16.54
CA VAL A 353 4.95 0.06 17.76
C VAL A 353 5.67 -0.48 19.01
N GLU A 354 5.78 -1.80 19.15
CA GLU A 354 6.46 -2.44 20.28
C GLU A 354 7.96 -2.12 20.35
N SER A 355 8.61 -1.93 19.20
CA SER A 355 10.03 -1.57 19.15
C SER A 355 10.36 -0.20 19.76
N PHE A 356 9.36 0.68 19.88
CA PHE A 356 9.45 1.97 20.58
C PHE A 356 9.18 1.84 22.09
N GLY A 357 8.96 0.63 22.61
CA GLY A 357 8.64 0.37 24.01
C GLY A 357 7.18 0.66 24.37
N LEU A 358 6.31 0.84 23.37
CA LEU A 358 4.88 1.04 23.54
C LEU A 358 4.16 -0.31 23.59
N THR A 359 3.00 -0.37 24.25
CA THR A 359 2.16 -1.58 24.25
C THR A 359 0.94 -1.33 23.37
N PRO A 360 0.88 -1.91 22.15
CA PRO A 360 -0.23 -1.66 21.24
C PRO A 360 -1.47 -2.49 21.60
N ILE A 361 -2.62 -1.81 21.68
CA ILE A 361 -3.94 -2.45 21.60
C ILE A 361 -4.41 -2.31 20.15
N VAL A 362 -4.20 -3.36 19.36
CA VAL A 362 -4.56 -3.38 17.93
C VAL A 362 -6.02 -3.79 17.77
N ILE A 363 -6.82 -3.04 17.00
CA ILE A 363 -8.25 -3.29 16.79
C ILE A 363 -8.60 -3.14 15.30
N PRO A 364 -9.14 -4.17 14.65
CA PRO A 364 -9.10 -5.58 15.05
C PRO A 364 -7.70 -6.15 14.78
N ASP A 365 -7.26 -7.13 15.58
CA ASP A 365 -5.97 -7.77 15.37
C ASP A 365 -6.09 -9.09 14.58
N LEU A 366 -5.91 -9.00 13.26
CA LEU A 366 -5.92 -10.17 12.39
C LEU A 366 -4.61 -10.98 12.44
N SER A 367 -3.49 -10.40 12.92
CA SER A 367 -2.18 -11.05 12.86
C SER A 367 -2.07 -12.28 13.75
N GLN A 368 -2.95 -12.36 14.75
CA GLN A 368 -3.02 -13.48 15.67
C GLN A 368 -4.16 -14.44 15.38
N SER A 369 -5.03 -14.17 14.40
CA SER A 369 -6.20 -15.01 14.11
C SER A 369 -6.21 -15.59 12.70
N LEU A 370 -5.55 -14.97 11.73
CA LEU A 370 -5.62 -15.36 10.31
C LEU A 370 -4.25 -15.44 9.62
N ASP A 371 -3.17 -15.59 10.38
CA ASP A 371 -1.80 -15.64 9.85
C ASP A 371 -1.35 -17.06 9.41
N GLY A 372 -2.06 -18.12 9.80
CA GLY A 372 -1.69 -19.48 9.46
C GLY A 372 -1.00 -20.28 10.56
N HIS A 373 -0.90 -19.74 11.79
CA HIS A 373 -0.21 -20.44 12.88
C HIS A 373 -0.97 -21.69 13.32
N LEU A 374 -0.21 -22.72 13.73
CA LEU A 374 -0.78 -23.91 14.35
C LEU A 374 -1.04 -23.62 15.83
N VAL A 375 -2.28 -23.79 16.25
CA VAL A 375 -2.69 -23.77 17.66
C VAL A 375 -2.38 -25.10 18.34
N ASP A 376 -2.09 -25.06 19.64
CA ASP A 376 -1.83 -26.26 20.45
C ASP A 376 -3.06 -27.18 20.52
N ASP A 377 -4.26 -26.58 20.58
CA ASP A 377 -5.52 -27.30 20.48
C ASP A 377 -5.81 -27.68 19.02
N SER A 378 -6.22 -28.92 18.77
CA SER A 378 -6.46 -29.42 17.41
C SER A 378 -7.58 -28.71 16.64
N TYR A 379 -8.42 -27.93 17.33
CA TYR A 379 -9.57 -27.22 16.75
C TYR A 379 -10.07 -26.12 17.69
N SER A 380 -10.34 -24.93 17.15
CA SER A 380 -11.10 -23.87 17.83
C SER A 380 -12.41 -23.61 17.10
N ALA A 381 -13.51 -23.51 17.85
CA ALA A 381 -14.82 -23.14 17.31
C ALA A 381 -14.99 -21.61 17.16
N THR A 382 -14.09 -20.83 17.77
CA THR A 382 -14.06 -19.35 17.78
C THR A 382 -12.71 -18.84 17.27
N SER A 383 -12.56 -17.53 17.09
CA SER A 383 -11.26 -16.93 16.75
C SER A 383 -10.20 -17.31 17.79
N SER A 384 -9.10 -17.94 17.36
CA SER A 384 -8.04 -18.47 18.25
C SER A 384 -7.17 -17.38 18.88
N GLY A 385 -6.99 -16.25 18.19
CA GLY A 385 -6.25 -15.09 18.69
C GLY A 385 -6.92 -13.77 18.30
N GLY A 386 -6.18 -12.68 18.46
CA GLY A 386 -6.64 -11.32 18.19
C GLY A 386 -6.78 -10.50 19.47
N THR A 387 -7.41 -9.33 19.37
CA THR A 387 -7.60 -8.42 20.51
C THR A 387 -8.43 -9.09 21.60
N THR A 388 -7.96 -9.05 22.83
CA THR A 388 -8.65 -9.63 23.99
C THR A 388 -9.64 -8.66 24.62
N ILE A 389 -10.63 -9.17 25.36
CA ILE A 389 -11.53 -8.33 26.16
C ILE A 389 -10.77 -7.54 27.23
N GLU A 390 -9.70 -8.12 27.79
CA GLU A 390 -8.84 -7.44 28.76
C GLU A 390 -8.14 -6.22 28.15
N GLU A 391 -7.64 -6.32 26.91
CA GLU A 391 -7.10 -5.19 26.17
C GLU A 391 -8.17 -4.15 25.85
N LEU A 392 -9.37 -4.58 25.44
CA LEU A 392 -10.48 -3.67 25.12
C LEU A 392 -10.96 -2.87 26.34
N ARG A 393 -10.93 -3.44 27.56
CA ARG A 393 -11.17 -2.71 28.82
C ARG A 393 -10.18 -1.58 29.05
N ASN A 394 -8.95 -1.72 28.54
CA ASN A 394 -7.87 -0.75 28.71
C ASN A 394 -7.86 0.36 27.65
N LEU A 395 -8.86 0.43 26.77
CA LEU A 395 -8.95 1.53 25.78
C LEU A 395 -8.95 2.92 26.43
N SER A 396 -9.57 3.07 27.60
CA SER A 396 -9.59 4.31 28.38
C SER A 396 -8.22 4.73 28.92
N GLN A 397 -7.27 3.78 29.06
CA GLN A 397 -5.90 4.05 29.51
C GLN A 397 -4.95 4.34 28.34
N SER A 398 -5.45 4.29 27.10
CA SER A 398 -4.66 4.57 25.91
C SER A 398 -4.29 6.04 25.83
N SER A 399 -3.00 6.32 25.71
CA SER A 399 -2.51 7.71 25.63
C SER A 399 -2.76 8.36 24.26
N PHE A 400 -2.93 7.55 23.22
CA PHE A 400 -3.03 8.01 21.84
C PHE A 400 -3.61 6.90 20.95
N THR A 401 -4.32 7.29 19.89
CA THR A 401 -4.87 6.38 18.89
C THR A 401 -4.21 6.61 17.53
N LEU A 402 -3.53 5.59 17.02
CA LEU A 402 -2.98 5.53 15.67
C LEU A 402 -4.02 4.90 14.75
N VAL A 403 -4.50 5.63 13.76
CA VAL A 403 -5.57 5.16 12.86
C VAL A 403 -4.96 4.86 11.50
N ILE A 404 -5.04 3.62 11.04
CA ILE A 404 -4.46 3.20 9.75
C ILE A 404 -5.61 2.93 8.79
N GLY A 405 -5.75 3.80 7.79
CA GLY A 405 -6.88 3.82 6.86
C GLY A 405 -7.91 4.90 7.22
N GLU A 406 -8.30 5.68 6.22
CA GLU A 406 -9.26 6.78 6.37
C GLU A 406 -10.66 6.29 6.77
N SER A 407 -11.02 5.08 6.34
CA SER A 407 -12.30 4.45 6.68
C SER A 407 -12.56 4.32 8.18
N LEU A 408 -11.51 4.27 9.01
CA LEU A 408 -11.62 4.11 10.46
C LEU A 408 -11.64 5.43 11.25
N ARG A 409 -11.65 6.59 10.58
CA ARG A 409 -11.69 7.90 11.27
C ARG A 409 -12.85 8.02 12.26
N ASN A 410 -14.02 7.50 11.90
CA ASN A 410 -15.21 7.56 12.77
C ASN A 410 -15.01 6.75 14.06
N ALA A 411 -14.38 5.57 13.99
CA ALA A 411 -14.04 4.80 15.18
C ALA A 411 -13.08 5.57 16.11
N ALA A 412 -12.14 6.33 15.54
CA ALA A 412 -11.26 7.21 16.30
C ALA A 412 -12.01 8.38 16.95
N ASN A 413 -12.98 8.98 16.25
CA ASN A 413 -13.86 10.00 16.82
C ASN A 413 -14.64 9.46 18.02
N ILE A 414 -15.17 8.24 17.94
CA ILE A 414 -15.86 7.59 19.07
C ILE A 414 -14.92 7.46 20.29
N LEU A 415 -13.68 7.01 20.09
CA LEU A 415 -12.69 6.93 21.17
C LEU A 415 -12.35 8.31 21.75
N GLN A 416 -12.20 9.33 20.91
CA GLN A 416 -11.95 10.69 21.35
C GLN A 416 -13.12 11.27 22.15
N GLU A 417 -14.36 11.06 21.72
CA GLU A 417 -15.56 11.51 22.43
C GLU A 417 -15.74 10.77 23.76
N LYS A 418 -15.47 9.45 23.79
CA LYS A 418 -15.68 8.60 24.97
C LYS A 418 -14.59 8.75 26.03
N PHE A 419 -13.33 8.88 25.62
CA PHE A 419 -12.17 8.84 26.53
C PHE A 419 -11.27 10.08 26.46
N GLY A 420 -11.48 11.00 25.52
CA GLY A 420 -10.63 12.17 25.32
C GLY A 420 -9.28 11.87 24.64
N THR A 421 -9.06 10.61 24.22
CA THR A 421 -7.81 10.16 23.59
C THR A 421 -7.60 10.85 22.25
N GLN A 422 -6.46 11.52 22.10
CA GLN A 422 -6.07 12.14 20.83
C GLN A 422 -5.73 11.07 19.79
N TYR A 423 -5.95 11.37 18.52
CA TYR A 423 -5.68 10.43 17.44
C TYR A 423 -5.00 11.09 16.25
N GLN A 424 -4.39 10.24 15.41
CA GLN A 424 -3.88 10.65 14.10
C GLN A 424 -4.20 9.59 13.06
N VAL A 425 -4.68 10.04 11.89
CA VAL A 425 -4.97 9.19 10.75
C VAL A 425 -3.77 9.13 9.81
N PHE A 426 -3.37 7.90 9.49
CA PHE A 426 -2.39 7.53 8.49
C PHE A 426 -3.14 6.84 7.34
N PRO A 427 -3.46 7.56 6.25
CA PRO A 427 -4.21 7.00 5.13
C PRO A 427 -3.50 5.82 4.45
N ARG A 428 -2.17 5.73 4.60
CA ARG A 428 -1.33 4.64 4.11
C ARG A 428 -0.09 4.46 4.99
N LEU A 429 0.50 3.27 4.93
CA LEU A 429 1.81 2.94 5.52
C LEU A 429 2.76 2.30 4.51
N THR A 430 2.61 2.66 3.23
CA THR A 430 3.41 2.17 2.12
C THR A 430 4.01 3.37 1.39
N GLY A 431 5.32 3.36 1.16
CA GLY A 431 6.08 4.50 0.62
C GLY A 431 7.02 5.11 1.67
N LEU A 432 8.08 5.79 1.22
CA LEU A 432 9.13 6.30 2.12
C LEU A 432 8.60 7.37 3.08
N GLY A 433 7.94 8.40 2.55
CA GLY A 433 7.41 9.52 3.35
C GLY A 433 6.28 9.11 4.30
N ALA A 434 5.38 8.24 3.86
CA ALA A 434 4.29 7.73 4.69
C ALA A 434 4.76 6.88 5.87
N VAL A 435 5.81 6.07 5.68
CA VAL A 435 6.38 5.30 6.80
C VAL A 435 7.22 6.23 7.71
N ASP A 436 7.93 7.19 7.13
CA ASP A 436 8.68 8.20 7.88
C ASP A 436 7.79 9.02 8.83
N SER A 437 6.60 9.44 8.40
CA SER A 437 5.64 10.18 9.24
C SER A 437 5.13 9.34 10.40
N PHE A 438 4.83 8.05 10.16
CA PHE A 438 4.42 7.10 11.20
C PHE A 438 5.54 6.87 12.23
N ILE A 439 6.76 6.62 11.77
CA ILE A 439 7.95 6.42 12.63
C ILE A 439 8.24 7.64 13.47
N LEU A 440 8.12 8.85 12.89
CA LEU A 440 8.29 10.07 13.67
C LEU A 440 7.20 10.21 14.72
N LYS A 441 5.93 9.93 14.40
CA LYS A 441 4.86 10.02 15.39
C LYS A 441 5.12 9.14 16.60
N LEU A 442 5.58 7.92 16.38
CA LEU A 442 5.95 7.01 17.47
C LEU A 442 7.10 7.57 18.31
N SER A 443 8.12 8.16 17.67
CA SER A 443 9.21 8.83 18.38
C SER A 443 8.70 9.99 19.25
N GLN A 444 7.79 10.82 18.72
CA GLN A 444 7.17 11.93 19.46
C GLN A 444 6.35 11.45 20.67
N LEU A 445 5.60 10.37 20.51
CA LEU A 445 4.83 9.76 21.61
C LEU A 445 5.74 9.23 22.73
N VAL A 446 6.95 8.78 22.40
CA VAL A 446 7.93 8.35 23.41
C VAL A 446 8.61 9.55 24.07
N VAL A 447 9.05 10.54 23.30
CA VAL A 447 9.75 11.73 23.82
C VAL A 447 8.85 12.56 24.73
N SER A 448 7.58 12.77 24.35
CA SER A 448 6.60 13.52 25.16
C SER A 448 6.31 12.90 26.54
N ARG A 449 6.64 11.63 26.75
CA ARG A 449 6.51 10.94 28.04
C ARG A 449 7.74 11.01 28.92
N THR A 450 8.91 11.27 28.33
CA THR A 450 10.13 11.53 29.09
C THR A 450 10.13 12.95 29.65
N ASP A 451 10.82 13.18 30.77
CA ASP A 451 10.88 14.47 31.47
C ASP A 451 11.04 15.65 30.47
N PRO A 452 10.10 16.61 30.41
CA PRO A 452 10.16 17.73 29.47
C PRO A 452 11.36 18.66 29.68
N HIS A 453 12.11 18.50 30.78
CA HIS A 453 13.39 19.18 31.01
C HIS A 453 14.61 18.44 30.46
N LEU A 454 14.45 17.21 29.95
CA LEU A 454 15.47 16.48 29.23
C LEU A 454 15.31 16.75 27.73
N ASP A 455 16.23 17.56 27.22
CA ASP A 455 16.38 17.90 25.80
C ASP A 455 16.85 16.67 25.00
N LYS A 456 15.95 15.69 24.82
CA LYS A 456 16.20 14.49 24.04
C LYS A 456 15.67 14.70 22.64
N GLY A 457 16.57 14.64 21.65
CA GLY A 457 16.19 14.52 20.25
C GLY A 457 15.36 13.25 20.00
N CYS A 458 14.75 13.16 18.82
CA CYS A 458 13.99 11.96 18.45
C CYS A 458 14.84 10.68 18.59
N GLU A 459 14.32 9.69 19.31
CA GLU A 459 14.90 8.35 19.38
C GLU A 459 14.12 7.42 18.44
N VAL A 460 14.79 6.87 17.42
CA VAL A 460 14.24 5.88 16.49
C VAL A 460 15.11 4.63 16.52
N PRO A 461 14.54 3.42 16.71
CA PRO A 461 15.33 2.18 16.79
C PRO A 461 16.22 1.96 15.55
N GLN A 462 17.46 1.51 15.77
CA GLN A 462 18.45 1.32 14.70
C GLN A 462 17.95 0.39 13.57
N LYS A 463 17.09 -0.58 13.90
CA LYS A 463 16.40 -1.48 12.94
C LYS A 463 15.73 -0.66 11.83
N TYR A 464 14.92 0.33 12.19
CA TYR A 464 14.13 1.12 11.23
C TYR A 464 14.96 2.16 10.50
N GLN A 465 15.98 2.74 11.15
CA GLN A 465 16.96 3.58 10.44
C GLN A 465 17.71 2.80 9.35
N ARG A 466 18.03 1.53 9.61
CA ARG A 466 18.64 0.63 8.63
C ARG A 466 17.65 0.27 7.51
N GLN A 467 16.43 -0.15 7.86
CA GLN A 467 15.41 -0.51 6.87
C GLN A 467 15.04 0.67 5.96
N ARG A 468 14.94 1.89 6.50
CA ARG A 468 14.74 3.10 5.70
C ARG A 468 15.82 3.27 4.63
N ARG A 469 17.09 3.10 4.99
CA ARG A 469 18.21 3.17 4.03
C ARG A 469 18.16 2.04 3.00
N GLN A 470 17.74 0.84 3.40
CA GLN A 470 17.54 -0.28 2.48
C GLN A 470 16.40 0.02 1.50
N LEU A 471 15.31 0.64 1.96
CA LEU A 471 14.22 1.08 1.09
C LEU A 471 14.71 2.12 0.09
N GLN A 472 15.48 3.12 0.53
CA GLN A 472 16.06 4.11 -0.39
C GLN A 472 16.95 3.46 -1.47
N ASP A 473 17.77 2.48 -1.10
CA ASP A 473 18.60 1.70 -2.05
C ASP A 473 17.70 0.91 -3.02
N ALA A 474 16.66 0.23 -2.52
CA ALA A 474 15.70 -0.51 -3.32
C ALA A 474 14.90 0.39 -4.29
N MET A 475 14.53 1.60 -3.87
CA MET A 475 13.89 2.58 -4.75
C MET A 475 14.85 2.99 -5.88
N LEU A 476 16.12 3.25 -5.56
CA LEU A 476 17.14 3.60 -6.55
C LEU A 476 17.41 2.46 -7.54
N ASP A 477 17.40 1.21 -7.08
CA ASP A 477 17.61 0.06 -7.94
C ASP A 477 16.41 -0.21 -8.86
N THR A 478 15.19 0.04 -8.39
CA THR A 478 13.96 -0.32 -9.11
C THR A 478 13.36 0.81 -9.96
N HIS A 479 13.64 2.09 -9.68
CA HIS A 479 12.91 3.21 -10.31
C HIS A 479 12.92 3.23 -11.85
N PHE A 480 13.97 2.71 -12.49
CA PHE A 480 14.07 2.60 -13.95
C PHE A 480 12.94 1.77 -14.57
N TYR A 481 12.36 0.84 -13.82
CA TYR A 481 11.30 -0.03 -14.29
C TYR A 481 9.89 0.54 -14.04
N PHE A 482 9.78 1.60 -13.23
CA PHE A 482 8.47 2.19 -12.86
C PHE A 482 8.15 3.45 -13.66
N GLY A 483 9.17 4.20 -14.09
CA GLY A 483 8.96 5.49 -14.73
C GLY A 483 8.04 5.40 -15.95
N HIS A 484 7.04 6.28 -15.98
CA HIS A 484 6.02 6.39 -17.03
C HIS A 484 5.20 5.14 -17.33
N LYS A 485 5.31 4.06 -16.54
CA LYS A 485 4.44 2.89 -16.68
C LYS A 485 3.00 3.31 -16.42
N GLN A 486 2.11 2.91 -17.32
CA GLN A 486 0.68 3.16 -17.20
C GLN A 486 0.04 2.02 -16.40
N ILE A 487 -0.56 2.32 -15.25
CA ILE A 487 -1.08 1.28 -14.35
C ILE A 487 -2.58 1.48 -14.12
N SER A 488 -3.35 0.42 -14.35
CA SER A 488 -4.78 0.37 -14.04
C SER A 488 -5.04 -0.41 -12.76
N ILE A 489 -5.82 0.16 -11.84
CA ILE A 489 -6.00 -0.37 -10.48
C ILE A 489 -7.50 -0.52 -10.19
N ALA A 490 -7.90 -1.66 -9.60
CA ALA A 490 -9.24 -1.87 -9.08
C ALA A 490 -9.21 -2.49 -7.68
N LEU A 491 -9.48 -1.67 -6.65
CA LEU A 491 -9.34 -2.03 -5.23
C LEU A 491 -10.36 -1.28 -4.35
N GLU A 492 -10.55 -1.72 -3.10
CA GLU A 492 -11.28 -0.96 -2.06
C GLU A 492 -10.58 0.40 -1.80
N PRO A 493 -11.31 1.46 -1.38
CA PRO A 493 -10.80 2.83 -1.41
C PRO A 493 -9.48 3.08 -0.66
N ASP A 494 -9.31 2.53 0.54
CA ASP A 494 -8.10 2.78 1.35
C ASP A 494 -6.88 2.10 0.71
N LEU A 495 -7.06 0.89 0.18
CA LEU A 495 -5.99 0.16 -0.50
C LEU A 495 -5.66 0.77 -1.87
N LEU A 496 -6.67 1.27 -2.58
CA LEU A 496 -6.49 2.02 -3.83
C LEU A 496 -5.66 3.29 -3.59
N TRP A 497 -5.93 4.02 -2.51
CA TRP A 497 -5.15 5.20 -2.11
C TRP A 497 -3.69 4.87 -1.86
N ALA A 498 -3.42 3.89 -0.99
CA ALA A 498 -2.07 3.49 -0.63
C ALA A 498 -1.26 3.06 -1.88
N THR A 499 -1.87 2.24 -2.74
CA THR A 499 -1.21 1.70 -3.93
C THR A 499 -0.95 2.79 -4.99
N SER A 500 -1.94 3.66 -5.23
CA SER A 500 -1.83 4.69 -6.28
C SER A 500 -0.73 5.70 -5.96
N TRP A 501 -0.63 6.16 -4.71
CA TRP A 501 0.39 7.12 -4.30
C TRP A 501 1.78 6.51 -4.25
N PHE A 502 1.92 5.28 -3.76
CA PHE A 502 3.19 4.56 -3.81
C PHE A 502 3.72 4.42 -5.25
N LEU A 503 2.87 4.02 -6.19
CA LEU A 503 3.27 3.90 -7.60
C LEU A 503 3.64 5.26 -8.20
N ARG A 504 2.90 6.30 -7.84
CA ARG A 504 3.18 7.66 -8.28
C ARG A 504 4.52 8.18 -7.76
N GLU A 505 4.86 7.86 -6.51
CA GLU A 505 6.17 8.16 -5.90
C GLU A 505 7.34 7.47 -6.61
N MET A 506 7.09 6.33 -7.25
CA MET A 506 8.09 5.62 -8.06
C MET A 506 8.18 6.12 -9.51
N GLY A 507 7.30 7.05 -9.91
CA GLY A 507 7.29 7.64 -11.25
C GLY A 507 6.30 7.01 -12.22
N ALA A 508 5.46 6.08 -11.77
CA ALA A 508 4.39 5.53 -12.60
C ALA A 508 3.19 6.50 -12.71
N ASP A 509 2.39 6.29 -13.75
CA ASP A 509 1.16 7.04 -14.01
C ASP A 509 -0.06 6.13 -13.77
N ILE A 510 -1.06 6.65 -13.05
CA ILE A 510 -2.31 5.93 -12.80
C ILE A 510 -3.23 6.15 -13.98
N HIS A 511 -3.24 5.18 -14.89
CA HIS A 511 -4.00 5.21 -16.14
C HIS A 511 -5.51 5.16 -15.88
N ALA A 512 -5.93 4.28 -14.97
CA ALA A 512 -7.31 4.16 -14.55
C ALA A 512 -7.41 3.68 -13.10
N ALA A 513 -8.43 4.17 -12.39
CA ALA A 513 -8.74 3.77 -11.02
C ALA A 513 -10.23 3.41 -10.91
N VAL A 514 -10.50 2.17 -10.50
CA VAL A 514 -11.85 1.66 -10.22
C VAL A 514 -11.94 1.27 -8.74
N THR A 515 -13.06 1.58 -8.10
CA THR A 515 -13.29 1.27 -6.68
C THR A 515 -14.74 0.90 -6.39
N THR A 516 -15.03 0.56 -5.15
CA THR A 516 -16.25 -0.13 -4.72
C THR A 516 -17.29 0.79 -4.06
N THR A 517 -16.84 1.83 -3.35
CA THR A 517 -17.70 2.69 -2.52
C THR A 517 -17.14 4.13 -2.48
N ARG A 518 -17.91 5.06 -1.91
CA ARG A 518 -17.49 6.46 -1.77
C ARG A 518 -16.44 6.60 -0.67
N SER A 519 -15.46 7.47 -0.88
CA SER A 519 -14.46 7.82 0.14
C SER A 519 -13.96 9.26 -0.09
N PRO A 520 -13.63 10.01 0.98
CA PRO A 520 -13.02 11.34 0.85
C PRO A 520 -11.62 11.30 0.21
N LEU A 521 -11.01 10.12 0.07
CA LEU A 521 -9.71 9.95 -0.59
C LEU A 521 -9.80 10.04 -2.12
N LEU A 522 -10.96 9.74 -2.72
CA LEU A 522 -11.05 9.51 -4.16
C LEU A 522 -10.75 10.75 -5.00
N GLU A 523 -11.23 11.93 -4.57
CA GLU A 523 -10.98 13.22 -5.27
C GLU A 523 -9.51 13.66 -5.22
N LYS A 524 -8.73 13.05 -4.33
CA LYS A 524 -7.31 13.35 -4.13
C LYS A 524 -6.39 12.29 -4.75
N LEU A 525 -6.92 11.29 -5.46
CA LEU A 525 -6.10 10.28 -6.12
C LEU A 525 -5.26 10.90 -7.25
N PRO A 526 -4.05 10.36 -7.54
CA PRO A 526 -3.17 10.90 -8.56
C PRO A 526 -3.58 10.49 -9.98
N THR A 527 -4.86 10.69 -10.34
CA THR A 527 -5.44 10.40 -11.66
C THR A 527 -6.59 11.36 -11.96
N GLU A 528 -6.95 11.52 -13.23
CA GLU A 528 -8.02 12.45 -13.63
C GLU A 528 -9.41 11.92 -13.30
N ASN A 529 -9.62 10.61 -13.36
CA ASN A 529 -10.94 10.00 -13.24
C ASN A 529 -10.91 8.76 -12.34
N VAL A 530 -11.90 8.65 -11.46
CA VAL A 530 -12.11 7.50 -10.59
C VAL A 530 -13.52 6.98 -10.81
N ILE A 531 -13.66 5.68 -11.06
CA ILE A 531 -14.94 5.03 -11.32
C ILE A 531 -15.33 4.23 -10.08
N ILE A 532 -16.47 4.55 -9.47
CA ILE A 532 -17.09 3.64 -8.48
C ILE A 532 -17.92 2.63 -9.26
N GLY A 533 -17.38 1.43 -9.46
CA GLY A 533 -17.87 0.45 -10.44
C GLY A 533 -17.38 -0.98 -10.20
N ASP A 534 -17.29 -1.76 -11.29
CA ASP A 534 -16.92 -3.17 -11.28
C ASP A 534 -15.73 -3.50 -12.19
N LEU A 535 -15.32 -4.77 -12.23
CA LEU A 535 -14.17 -5.17 -13.04
C LEU A 535 -14.45 -5.10 -14.54
N GLY A 536 -15.71 -5.09 -14.98
CA GLY A 536 -16.02 -4.81 -16.38
C GLY A 536 -15.76 -3.34 -16.74
N ASP A 537 -16.01 -2.40 -15.82
CA ASP A 537 -15.59 -1.01 -16.03
C ASP A 537 -14.06 -0.90 -16.13
N LEU A 538 -13.34 -1.64 -15.28
CA LEU A 538 -11.88 -1.73 -15.35
C LEU A 538 -11.40 -2.27 -16.71
N GLU A 539 -12.05 -3.33 -17.22
CA GLU A 539 -11.73 -3.92 -18.52
C GLU A 539 -11.87 -2.89 -19.66
N GLU A 540 -12.91 -2.06 -19.62
CA GLU A 540 -13.14 -1.01 -20.64
C GLU A 540 -12.04 0.06 -20.64
N VAL A 541 -11.54 0.44 -19.46
CA VAL A 541 -10.59 1.55 -19.30
C VAL A 541 -9.12 1.12 -19.21
N ALA A 542 -8.82 -0.17 -19.02
CA ALA A 542 -7.45 -0.65 -18.82
C ALA A 542 -6.61 -0.75 -20.11
N THR A 543 -7.23 -0.56 -21.29
CA THR A 543 -6.53 -0.68 -22.57
C THR A 543 -5.41 0.37 -22.70
N GLY A 544 -4.18 -0.09 -22.89
CA GLY A 544 -2.99 0.78 -22.97
C GLY A 544 -2.19 0.88 -21.67
N SER A 545 -2.62 0.17 -20.62
CA SER A 545 -1.80 -0.01 -19.42
C SER A 545 -0.64 -0.99 -19.66
N ASP A 546 0.40 -0.91 -18.84
CA ASP A 546 1.49 -1.88 -18.75
C ASP A 546 1.19 -2.96 -17.69
N LEU A 547 0.42 -2.60 -16.65
CA LEU A 547 0.10 -3.47 -15.51
C LEU A 547 -1.34 -3.27 -15.04
N LEU A 548 -1.99 -4.39 -14.72
CA LEU A 548 -3.24 -4.43 -13.98
C LEU A 548 -2.98 -4.78 -12.51
N ILE A 549 -3.58 -4.05 -11.58
CA ILE A 549 -3.54 -4.36 -10.14
C ILE A 549 -4.96 -4.56 -9.61
N THR A 550 -5.31 -5.80 -9.29
CA THR A 550 -6.59 -6.15 -8.67
C THR A 550 -6.54 -7.58 -8.09
N ASN A 551 -7.65 -8.08 -7.58
CA ASN A 551 -7.75 -9.40 -6.97
C ASN A 551 -7.71 -10.54 -8.03
N SER A 552 -7.91 -11.79 -7.63
CA SER A 552 -7.83 -12.94 -8.56
C SER A 552 -8.85 -12.89 -9.71
N HIS A 553 -9.95 -12.15 -9.57
CA HIS A 553 -10.95 -12.01 -10.64
C HIS A 553 -10.46 -11.18 -11.82
N GLY A 554 -9.37 -10.41 -11.66
CA GLY A 554 -8.71 -9.70 -12.76
C GLY A 554 -7.97 -10.60 -13.75
N LYS A 555 -7.80 -11.90 -13.45
CA LYS A 555 -7.06 -12.83 -14.31
C LYS A 555 -7.61 -12.88 -15.73
N LEU A 556 -8.94 -12.96 -15.87
CA LEU A 556 -9.59 -13.01 -17.20
C LEU A 556 -9.36 -11.74 -18.00
N ILE A 557 -9.37 -10.58 -17.35
CA ILE A 557 -9.13 -9.27 -17.98
C ILE A 557 -7.68 -9.17 -18.42
N SER A 558 -6.75 -9.56 -17.56
CA SER A 558 -5.32 -9.62 -17.85
C SER A 558 -5.03 -10.51 -19.07
N GLU A 559 -5.61 -11.71 -19.14
CA GLU A 559 -5.47 -12.62 -20.29
C GLU A 559 -6.08 -12.04 -21.57
N LYS A 560 -7.27 -11.42 -21.47
CA LYS A 560 -7.98 -10.84 -22.61
C LYS A 560 -7.26 -9.63 -23.20
N LEU A 561 -6.69 -8.76 -22.36
CA LEU A 561 -6.00 -7.55 -22.78
C LEU A 561 -4.49 -7.75 -23.00
N GLY A 562 -3.94 -8.93 -22.66
CA GLY A 562 -2.51 -9.20 -22.74
C GLY A 562 -1.67 -8.40 -21.74
N LEU A 563 -2.26 -8.02 -20.60
CA LEU A 563 -1.61 -7.22 -19.55
C LEU A 563 -1.07 -8.11 -18.45
N ALA A 564 0.04 -7.74 -17.82
CA ALA A 564 0.45 -8.41 -16.58
C ALA A 564 -0.53 -8.10 -15.45
N LEU A 565 -0.62 -8.99 -14.46
CA LEU A 565 -1.50 -8.86 -13.31
C LEU A 565 -0.72 -9.01 -12.00
N TYR A 566 -0.64 -7.92 -11.23
CA TYR A 566 -0.27 -7.99 -9.83
C TYR A 566 -1.51 -8.20 -8.96
N ARG A 567 -1.50 -9.27 -8.15
CA ARG A 567 -2.65 -9.65 -7.33
C ARG A 567 -2.64 -8.89 -6.02
N MET A 568 -3.67 -8.09 -5.78
CA MET A 568 -3.81 -7.27 -4.59
C MET A 568 -5.30 -7.09 -4.24
N GLY A 569 -5.61 -6.94 -2.95
CA GLY A 569 -6.99 -6.89 -2.45
C GLY A 569 -7.58 -8.28 -2.19
N MET A 570 -8.91 -8.35 -2.08
CA MET A 570 -9.63 -9.58 -1.74
C MET A 570 -10.72 -9.87 -2.80
N PRO A 571 -10.96 -11.14 -3.18
CA PRO A 571 -10.22 -12.34 -2.78
C PRO A 571 -9.01 -12.63 -3.69
N ILE A 572 -7.93 -13.09 -3.08
CA ILE A 572 -6.83 -13.77 -3.79
C ILE A 572 -6.90 -15.25 -3.46
N HIS A 573 -7.32 -16.08 -4.41
CA HIS A 573 -7.51 -17.53 -4.23
C HIS A 573 -6.61 -18.38 -5.14
N ASP A 574 -5.89 -17.74 -6.06
CA ASP A 574 -4.97 -18.40 -7.00
C ASP A 574 -3.49 -18.14 -6.66
N ARG A 575 -3.20 -17.72 -5.43
CA ARG A 575 -1.85 -17.56 -4.85
C ARG A 575 -1.85 -18.01 -3.39
N LEU A 576 -0.67 -18.35 -2.88
CA LEU A 576 -0.45 -18.79 -1.51
C LEU A 576 0.14 -17.66 -0.66
N GLY A 577 -0.05 -17.73 0.66
CA GLY A 577 0.64 -16.87 1.62
C GLY A 577 -0.03 -15.52 1.90
N ASN A 578 -1.31 -15.33 1.57
CA ASN A 578 -2.00 -14.04 1.81
C ASN A 578 -2.02 -13.64 3.30
N GLY A 579 -2.13 -14.60 4.22
CA GLY A 579 -2.04 -14.33 5.67
C GLY A 579 -0.67 -13.80 6.12
N GLN A 580 0.40 -14.16 5.42
CA GLN A 580 1.79 -13.81 5.81
C GLN A 580 2.38 -12.66 4.99
N ARG A 581 1.65 -12.14 4.01
CA ARG A 581 2.12 -11.07 3.14
C ARG A 581 2.18 -9.75 3.90
N CYS A 582 3.26 -9.00 3.67
CA CYS A 582 3.51 -7.70 4.27
C CYS A 582 3.86 -6.69 3.17
N ASN A 583 3.02 -5.67 3.02
CA ASN A 583 3.08 -4.53 2.10
C ASN A 583 3.23 -3.17 2.84
N VAL A 584 3.17 -3.15 4.18
CA VAL A 584 3.37 -1.92 4.99
C VAL A 584 4.75 -1.82 5.64
N GLY A 585 5.08 -0.62 6.12
CA GLY A 585 6.39 -0.30 6.69
C GLY A 585 7.48 -0.27 5.62
N TYR A 586 8.73 -0.02 6.04
CA TYR A 586 9.85 0.00 5.10
C TYR A 586 10.05 -1.38 4.45
N ARG A 587 9.89 -2.46 5.23
CA ARG A 587 10.00 -3.84 4.75
C ARG A 587 8.94 -4.17 3.71
N GLY A 588 7.67 -3.91 4.01
CA GLY A 588 6.59 -4.21 3.07
C GLY A 588 6.63 -3.33 1.83
N THR A 589 7.04 -2.06 1.95
CA THR A 589 7.27 -1.20 0.79
C THR A 589 8.37 -1.77 -0.13
N MET A 590 9.47 -2.28 0.44
CA MET A 590 10.51 -2.97 -0.36
C MET A 590 9.97 -4.22 -1.06
N ASN A 591 9.17 -5.04 -0.38
CA ASN A 591 8.57 -6.22 -1.00
C ASN A 591 7.71 -5.83 -2.21
N LEU A 592 6.86 -4.81 -2.05
CA LEU A 592 6.01 -4.31 -3.13
C LEU A 592 6.82 -3.78 -4.32
N LEU A 593 7.92 -3.06 -4.06
CA LEU A 593 8.85 -2.60 -5.10
C LEU A 593 9.44 -3.76 -5.89
N PHE A 594 9.90 -4.80 -5.20
CA PHE A 594 10.51 -5.95 -5.87
C PHE A 594 9.49 -6.78 -6.63
N ASP A 595 8.33 -7.03 -6.04
CA ASP A 595 7.26 -7.77 -6.69
C ASP A 595 6.84 -7.13 -8.02
N ILE A 596 6.55 -5.83 -8.01
CA ILE A 596 6.10 -5.11 -9.20
C ILE A 596 7.27 -4.86 -10.16
N GLY A 597 8.43 -4.48 -9.64
CA GLY A 597 9.64 -4.26 -10.44
C GLY A 597 10.06 -5.51 -11.22
N ASN A 598 9.96 -6.69 -10.61
CA ASN A 598 10.27 -7.96 -11.29
C ASN A 598 9.26 -8.26 -12.41
N ILE A 599 7.97 -7.93 -12.24
CA ILE A 599 6.99 -8.07 -13.32
C ILE A 599 7.38 -7.19 -14.53
N PHE A 600 7.78 -5.94 -14.29
CA PHE A 600 8.22 -5.05 -15.37
C PHE A 600 9.51 -5.53 -16.01
N LEU A 601 10.46 -6.02 -15.22
CA LEU A 601 11.70 -6.61 -15.72
C LEU A 601 11.43 -7.82 -16.64
N GLU A 602 10.57 -8.75 -16.21
CA GLU A 602 10.18 -9.93 -17.01
C GLU A 602 9.49 -9.52 -18.33
N GLN A 603 8.64 -8.49 -18.29
CA GLN A 603 8.00 -7.94 -19.50
C GLN A 603 9.03 -7.35 -20.48
N GLU A 604 10.04 -6.64 -19.98
CA GLU A 604 11.10 -6.07 -20.80
C GLU A 604 11.99 -7.13 -21.43
N GLU A 605 12.39 -8.15 -20.67
CA GLU A 605 13.16 -9.29 -21.20
C GLU A 605 12.38 -10.05 -22.29
N SER A 606 11.08 -10.27 -22.08
CA SER A 606 10.22 -10.94 -23.05
C SER A 606 10.11 -10.20 -24.40
N LYS A 607 10.11 -8.85 -24.37
CA LYS A 607 10.11 -8.00 -25.58
C LYS A 607 11.42 -8.08 -26.36
N ILE A 608 12.55 -8.23 -25.68
CA ILE A 608 13.86 -8.35 -26.32
C ILE A 608 13.95 -9.68 -27.08
N HIS A 609 13.58 -10.78 -26.44
CA HIS A 609 13.65 -12.11 -27.05
C HIS A 609 12.75 -12.26 -28.29
N THR A 610 11.53 -11.70 -28.25
CA THR A 610 10.62 -11.73 -29.41
C THR A 610 11.14 -10.95 -30.62
N ASN A 611 11.84 -9.82 -30.39
CA ASN A 611 12.47 -9.06 -31.46
C ASN A 611 13.70 -9.76 -32.06
N ASP A 612 14.50 -10.49 -31.27
CA ASP A 612 15.64 -11.25 -31.79
C ASP A 612 15.23 -12.40 -32.72
N TYR A 613 14.13 -13.10 -32.44
CA TYR A 613 13.65 -14.18 -33.31
C TYR A 613 12.97 -13.69 -34.59
N SER A 614 12.27 -12.55 -34.55
CA SER A 614 11.67 -11.98 -35.77
C SER A 614 12.74 -11.53 -36.78
N LEU A 615 13.87 -10.99 -36.31
CA LEU A 615 15.03 -10.64 -37.14
C LEU A 615 15.76 -11.86 -37.71
N LEU A 616 15.76 -13.00 -36.99
CA LEU A 616 16.33 -14.25 -37.49
C LEU A 616 15.42 -14.97 -38.50
N SER A 617 14.11 -14.70 -38.48
CA SER A 617 13.14 -15.28 -39.43
C SER A 617 13.10 -14.61 -40.81
N LEU A 618 13.82 -13.48 -40.97
CA LEU A 618 13.94 -12.72 -42.22
C LEU A 618 15.28 -12.96 -42.96
N ARG A 619 15.97 -14.08 -42.70
CA ARG A 619 17.17 -14.50 -43.45
C ARG A 619 16.94 -15.75 -44.28
#